data_AF-A0ABD5NVD3-F1
#
_entry.id   AF-A0ABD5NVD3-F1
#
_cell.length_a   1.000
_cell.length_b   1.000
_cell.length_c   1.000
_cell.angle_alpha   90.00
_cell.angle_beta   90.00
_cell.angle_gamma   90.00
#
_symmetry.space_group_name_H-M   'P 1'
#
loop_
_entity.id
_entity.type
_entity.pdbx_description
1 polymer ?
#
loop_
_entity_poly.entity_id
_entity_poly.type
_entity_poly.pdbx_seq_one_letter_code
_entity_poly.pdbx_strand_id
1 'polypeptide(L)'
;MDSLGQDNTVRNYVADDWVKPGSDEDVPTINPTTGAELATVPLSSQADVDEAGEAANDAFAERSSPAAEERILPLFELKIAP
;
A
#
# COMPACT_ATOMS: atom_id res chain seq x y z
N MET A 1 -9.62 -9.49 5.01
CA MET A 1 -8.83 -9.55 3.75
C MET A 1 -9.67 -8.79 2.74
N ASP A 2 -9.61 -7.47 2.84
CA ASP A 2 -10.43 -6.52 2.07
C ASP A 2 -9.51 -5.70 1.14
N SER A 3 -8.35 -6.26 0.76
CA SER A 3 -7.33 -5.57 -0.05
C SER A 3 -7.64 -5.58 -1.55
N LEU A 4 -8.70 -6.28 -1.96
CA LEU A 4 -9.40 -5.98 -3.19
C LEU A 4 -10.59 -5.15 -2.75
N GLY A 5 -10.74 -3.92 -3.24
CA GLY A 5 -12.03 -3.26 -3.15
C GLY A 5 -13.11 -4.24 -3.64
N GLN A 6 -14.35 -4.09 -3.17
CA GLN A 6 -15.46 -4.99 -3.54
C GLN A 6 -15.80 -5.01 -5.06
N ASP A 7 -14.91 -4.42 -5.88
CA ASP A 7 -14.94 -4.11 -7.30
C ASP A 7 -13.69 -4.60 -8.07
N ASN A 8 -12.88 -5.53 -7.53
CA ASN A 8 -11.64 -6.05 -8.16
C ASN A 8 -10.62 -4.96 -8.55
N THR A 9 -10.72 -3.76 -7.94
CA THR A 9 -9.80 -2.65 -8.19
C THR A 9 -8.84 -2.49 -7.00
N VAL A 10 -7.56 -2.38 -7.31
CA VAL A 10 -6.51 -2.20 -6.29
C VAL A 10 -6.50 -0.75 -5.80
N ARG A 11 -6.22 -0.58 -4.50
CA ARG A 11 -6.07 0.72 -3.84
C ARG A 11 -4.66 0.88 -3.29
N ASN A 12 -4.19 2.11 -3.19
CA ASN A 12 -2.96 2.43 -2.47
C ASN A 12 -3.21 2.32 -0.96
N TYR A 13 -2.17 1.99 -0.19
CA TYR A 13 -2.22 2.04 1.27
C TYR A 13 -1.27 3.13 1.76
N VAL A 14 -1.81 4.22 2.29
CA VAL A 14 -1.07 5.42 2.69
C VAL A 14 -1.61 5.89 4.03
N ALA A 15 -0.72 6.18 4.99
CA ALA A 15 -1.09 6.73 6.31
C ALA A 15 -2.21 5.95 7.04
N ASP A 16 -2.10 4.61 7.04
CA ASP A 16 -3.08 3.69 7.64
C ASP A 16 -4.46 3.60 6.96
N ASP A 17 -4.59 4.14 5.75
CA ASP A 17 -5.84 4.13 4.97
C ASP A 17 -5.68 3.55 3.56
N TRP A 18 -6.78 2.96 3.05
CA TRP A 18 -6.90 2.51 1.67
C TRP A 18 -7.42 3.62 0.76
N VAL A 19 -6.54 4.17 -0.08
CA VAL A 19 -6.79 5.34 -0.92
C VAL A 19 -6.95 4.94 -2.39
N LYS A 20 -7.95 5.51 -3.07
CA LYS A 20 -8.10 5.35 -4.53
C LYS A 20 -7.02 6.19 -5.23
N PRO A 21 -6.21 5.62 -6.15
CA PRO A 21 -5.25 6.40 -6.93
C PRO A 21 -5.93 7.49 -7.76
N GLY A 22 -5.24 8.62 -7.93
CA GLY A 22 -5.76 9.80 -8.62
C GLY A 22 -5.58 9.82 -10.14
N SER A 23 -4.88 8.85 -10.74
CA SER A 23 -4.76 8.73 -12.20
C SER A 23 -5.98 8.03 -12.82
N ASP A 24 -6.20 8.28 -14.10
CA ASP A 24 -7.17 7.56 -14.95
C ASP A 24 -6.51 6.42 -15.75
N GLU A 25 -5.20 6.18 -15.56
CA GLU A 25 -4.48 5.09 -16.22
C GLU A 25 -4.57 3.80 -15.40
N ASP A 26 -4.95 2.70 -16.06
CA ASP A 26 -5.17 1.40 -15.43
C ASP A 26 -4.33 0.30 -16.08
N VAL A 27 -3.86 -0.67 -15.28
CA VAL A 27 -3.15 -1.86 -15.75
C VAL A 27 -3.84 -3.13 -15.22
N PRO A 28 -4.24 -4.08 -16.09
CA PRO A 28 -4.82 -5.34 -15.65
C PRO A 28 -3.75 -6.27 -15.07
N THR A 29 -4.08 -6.92 -13.95
CA THR A 29 -3.29 -8.01 -13.37
C THR A 29 -3.77 -9.32 -13.96
N ILE A 30 -2.88 -10.02 -14.67
CA ILE A 30 -3.22 -11.24 -15.40
C ILE A 30 -2.66 -12.47 -14.68
N ASN A 31 -3.47 -13.51 -14.58
CA ASN A 31 -3.03 -14.83 -14.13
C ASN A 31 -2.06 -15.43 -15.18
N PRO A 32 -0.78 -15.70 -14.84
CA PRO A 32 0.20 -16.16 -15.81
C PRO A 32 -0.03 -17.61 -16.29
N THR A 33 -0.85 -18.39 -15.58
CA THR A 33 -1.18 -19.78 -15.93
C THR A 33 -2.39 -19.87 -16.85
N THR A 34 -3.43 -19.04 -16.63
CA THR A 34 -4.70 -19.14 -17.36
C THR A 34 -4.95 -17.98 -18.33
N GLY A 35 -4.24 -16.86 -18.19
CA GLY A 35 -4.49 -15.63 -18.95
C GLY A 35 -5.72 -14.86 -18.51
N ALA A 36 -6.43 -15.30 -17.46
CA ALA A 36 -7.59 -14.59 -16.93
C ALA A 36 -7.17 -13.33 -16.15
N GLU A 37 -7.97 -12.26 -16.25
CA GLU A 37 -7.79 -11.06 -15.43
C GLU A 37 -8.19 -11.34 -13.98
N LEU A 38 -7.33 -10.94 -13.04
CA LEU A 38 -7.53 -11.10 -11.60
C LEU A 38 -8.04 -9.80 -10.96
N ALA A 39 -7.49 -8.65 -11.38
CA ALA A 39 -7.81 -7.34 -10.83
C ALA A 39 -7.34 -6.24 -11.79
N THR A 40 -7.85 -5.03 -11.61
CA THR A 40 -7.37 -3.82 -12.28
C THR A 40 -6.55 -2.99 -11.28
N VAL A 41 -5.37 -2.51 -11.71
CA VAL A 41 -4.48 -1.67 -10.90
C VAL A 41 -4.46 -0.26 -11.50
N PRO A 42 -5.17 0.70 -10.91
CA PRO A 42 -5.00 2.10 -11.28
C PRO A 42 -3.60 2.56 -10.90
N LEU A 43 -2.96 3.30 -11.79
CA LEU A 43 -1.64 3.85 -11.57
C LEU A 43 -1.72 5.05 -10.63
N SER A 44 -0.72 5.19 -9.76
CA SER A 44 -0.56 6.39 -8.95
C SER A 44 -0.17 7.58 -9.83
N SER A 45 -0.82 8.71 -9.62
CA SER A 45 -0.39 10.00 -10.13
C SER A 45 0.85 10.50 -9.38
N GLN A 46 1.49 11.56 -9.89
CA GLN A 46 2.59 12.21 -9.16
C GLN A 46 2.12 12.77 -7.81
N ALA A 47 0.90 13.30 -7.73
CA ALA A 47 0.34 13.83 -6.49
C ALA A 47 0.15 12.74 -5.42
N ASP A 48 -0.28 11.53 -5.83
CA ASP A 48 -0.40 10.40 -4.92
C ASP A 48 0.96 9.99 -4.33
N VAL A 49 2.03 10.06 -5.15
CA VAL A 49 3.40 9.75 -4.73
C VAL A 49 3.92 10.82 -3.76
N ASP A 50 3.65 12.10 -4.06
CA ASP A 50 4.06 13.22 -3.21
C ASP A 50 3.37 13.14 -1.84
N GLU A 51 2.06 12.91 -1.80
CA GLU A 51 1.29 12.73 -0.56
C GLU A 51 1.81 11.55 0.27
N ALA A 52 2.06 10.40 -0.37
CA ALA A 52 2.63 9.24 0.32
C ALA A 52 4.04 9.52 0.88
N GLY A 53 4.85 10.30 0.16
CA GLY A 53 6.17 10.74 0.59
C GLY A 53 6.13 11.68 1.79
N GLU A 54 5.22 12.65 1.78
CA GLU A 54 5.00 13.58 2.89
C GLU A 54 4.54 12.83 4.16
N ALA A 55 3.53 11.97 4.03
CA ALA A 55 3.04 11.16 5.15
C ALA A 55 4.15 10.27 5.76
N ALA A 56 4.99 9.67 4.91
CA ALA A 56 6.12 8.87 5.38
C ALA A 56 7.17 9.71 6.11
N ASN A 57 7.44 10.92 5.63
CA ASN A 57 8.39 11.85 6.26
C ASN A 57 7.89 12.31 7.64
N ASP A 58 6.62 12.67 7.75
CA ASP A 58 5.99 13.09 9.00
C ASP A 58 6.05 11.98 10.06
N ALA A 59 5.78 10.73 9.67
CA ALA A 59 5.88 9.59 10.56
C ALA A 59 7.32 9.20 10.92
N PHE A 60 8.32 9.56 10.10
CA PHE A 60 9.70 9.10 10.25
C PHE A 60 10.34 9.58 11.55
N ALA A 61 10.09 10.81 11.97
CA ALA A 61 10.66 11.37 13.19
C ALA A 61 10.31 10.52 14.42
N GLU A 62 9.03 10.16 14.58
CA GLU A 62 8.57 9.29 15.67
C GLU A 62 9.05 7.86 15.48
N ARG A 63 8.91 7.29 14.27
CA ARG A 63 9.31 5.91 13.97
C ARG A 63 10.79 5.63 14.17
N SER A 64 11.65 6.62 13.94
CA SER A 64 13.10 6.47 14.02
C SER A 64 13.65 6.73 15.42
N SER A 65 12.89 7.37 16.31
CA SER A 65 13.34 7.75 17.65
C SER A 65 13.64 6.58 18.62
N PRO A 66 12.86 5.48 18.68
CA PRO A 66 13.10 4.41 19.65
C PRO A 66 14.40 3.64 19.37
N ALA A 67 14.92 2.93 20.38
CA ALA A 67 16.12 2.11 20.23
C ALA A 67 15.89 0.98 19.21
N ALA A 68 16.96 0.46 18.60
CA ALA A 68 16.85 -0.61 17.61
C ALA A 68 16.09 -1.84 18.14
N GLU A 69 16.30 -2.18 19.41
CA GLU A 69 15.64 -3.29 20.13
C GLU A 69 14.14 -3.06 20.32
N GLU A 70 13.68 -1.81 20.36
CA GLU A 70 12.25 -1.48 20.50
C GLU A 70 11.57 -1.49 19.13
N ARG A 71 12.22 -0.92 18.10
CA ARG A 71 11.65 -0.81 16.74
C ARG A 71 11.57 -2.14 15.99
N ILE A 72 12.31 -3.17 16.43
CA ILE A 72 12.21 -4.53 15.87
C ILE A 72 10.95 -5.27 16.32
N LEU A 73 10.38 -4.94 17.48
CA LEU A 73 9.23 -5.66 18.04
C LEU A 73 7.98 -5.58 17.14
N PRO A 74 7.55 -4.41 16.64
CA PRO A 74 6.42 -4.33 15.70
C PRO A 74 6.63 -5.13 14.41
N LEU A 75 7.87 -5.36 13.98
CA LEU A 75 8.16 -6.18 12.79
C LEU A 75 7.88 -7.68 13.04
N PHE A 76 7.94 -8.15 14.30
CA PHE A 76 7.50 -9.51 14.63
C PHE A 76 5.97 -9.66 14.56
N GLU A 77 5.22 -8.61 14.86
CA GLU A 77 3.75 -8.65 14.72
C GLU A 77 3.35 -8.81 13.25
N LEU A 78 4.02 -8.12 12.33
CA LEU A 78 3.80 -8.27 10.89
C LEU A 78 4.13 -9.67 10.36
N LYS A 79 5.07 -10.38 10.98
CA LYS A 79 5.43 -11.76 10.60
C LYS A 79 4.36 -12.78 10.98
N ILE A 80 3.62 -12.52 12.05
CA ILE A 80 2.69 -13.49 12.67
C ILE A 80 1.23 -13.07 12.43
N ALA A 81 1.01 -11.87 11.87
CA ALA A 81 -0.28 -11.41 11.42
C ALA A 81 -0.89 -12.43 10.42
N PRO A 82 -2.13 -12.90 10.66
CA PRO A 82 -2.79 -13.91 9.84
C PRO A 82 -3.23 -13.41 8.47
#